data_AF-A0A662HAM5-F1
#
_entry.id   AF-A0A662HAM5-F1
#
_cell.length_a   1.000
_cell.length_b   1.000
_cell.length_c   1.000
_cell.angle_alpha   90.00
_cell.angle_beta   90.00
_cell.angle_gamma   90.00
#
_symmetry.space_group_name_H-M   'P 1'
#
loop_
_entity.id
_entity.type
_entity.pdbx_description
1 polymer ?
#
loop_
_entity_poly.entity_id
_entity_poly.type
_entity_poly.pdbx_seq_one_letter_code
_entity_poly.pdbx_strand_id
1 'polypeptide(L)'
;GVPCVIFNSKAPGPILADELSYLFLSTILGLALEGLPVTLIFKREGESIVMKNLAPREAVKRALTYVLETYPSLEWEVYELVEPKSRGRLLKLFRQLEKGASTRQASHMGMKGPVIYVGLPTYEASTLVRILDKARTRGTRLYVVTPKKPWRDLKDLEEAYVLYMSHEKTLNALLKSGAIIKSL
;
A
#
# COMPACT_ATOMS: atom_id res chain seq x y z
N GLY A 1 14.98 1.70 13.25
CA GLY A 1 15.54 1.85 11.89
C GLY A 1 14.48 2.35 10.92
N VAL A 2 14.88 2.69 9.69
CA VAL A 2 13.99 3.27 8.65
C VAL A 2 12.77 2.36 8.41
N PRO A 3 11.53 2.83 8.64
CA PRO A 3 10.32 2.09 8.32
C PRO A 3 10.26 1.73 6.84
N CYS A 4 9.71 0.55 6.54
CA CYS A 4 9.46 0.13 5.18
C CYS A 4 7.97 -0.10 4.96
N VAL A 5 7.39 0.64 4.02
CA VAL A 5 5.98 0.52 3.65
C VAL A 5 5.88 -0.23 2.32
N ILE A 6 5.12 -1.31 2.31
CA ILE A 6 4.82 -2.13 1.14
C ILE A 6 3.37 -1.86 0.78
N PHE A 7 3.11 -1.27 -0.38
CA PHE A 7 1.77 -1.04 -0.90
C PHE A 7 1.45 -2.02 -2.03
N ASN A 8 0.42 -2.82 -1.85
CA ASN A 8 -0.16 -3.65 -2.89
C ASN A 8 -1.51 -3.04 -3.31
N SER A 9 -1.56 -2.54 -4.54
CA SER A 9 -2.73 -1.86 -5.11
C SER A 9 -3.77 -2.83 -5.71
N LYS A 10 -3.62 -4.14 -5.57
CA LYS A 10 -4.59 -5.10 -6.08
C LYS A 10 -5.90 -5.04 -5.28
N ALA A 11 -6.99 -4.68 -5.95
CA ALA A 11 -8.34 -4.57 -5.40
C ALA A 11 -9.36 -5.28 -6.34
N PRO A 12 -10.48 -5.82 -5.80
CA PRO A 12 -11.56 -6.42 -6.59
C PRO A 12 -12.43 -5.40 -7.32
N GLY A 13 -12.42 -4.13 -6.90
CA GLY A 13 -13.16 -3.05 -7.57
C GLY A 13 -12.79 -1.66 -7.07
N PRO A 14 -13.46 -0.61 -7.58
CA PRO A 14 -13.10 0.79 -7.37
C PRO A 14 -13.30 1.27 -5.94
N ILE A 15 -14.30 0.78 -5.20
CA ILE A 15 -14.56 1.21 -3.82
C ILE A 15 -13.39 0.79 -2.93
N LEU A 16 -12.95 -0.45 -3.04
CA LEU A 16 -11.82 -0.95 -2.26
C LEU A 16 -10.48 -0.39 -2.75
N ALA A 17 -10.35 -0.07 -4.04
CA ALA A 17 -9.18 0.64 -4.56
C ALA A 17 -9.02 2.03 -3.91
N ASP A 18 -10.12 2.76 -3.72
CA ASP A 18 -10.13 4.03 -3.00
C ASP A 18 -9.75 3.83 -1.52
N GLU A 19 -10.38 2.87 -0.84
CA GLU A 19 -10.11 2.56 0.56
C GLU A 19 -8.63 2.19 0.78
N LEU A 20 -8.05 1.35 -0.09
CA LEU A 20 -6.62 1.01 -0.06
C LEU A 20 -5.72 2.23 -0.29
N SER A 21 -6.10 3.11 -1.22
CA SER A 21 -5.39 4.36 -1.48
C SER A 21 -5.40 5.27 -0.26
N TYR A 22 -6.56 5.42 0.38
CA TYR A 22 -6.73 6.17 1.61
C TYR A 22 -5.86 5.60 2.75
N LEU A 23 -5.90 4.29 2.98
CA LEU A 23 -5.09 3.62 4.01
C LEU A 23 -3.59 3.84 3.76
N PHE A 24 -3.17 3.73 2.49
CA PHE A 24 -1.77 3.91 2.12
C PHE A 24 -1.32 5.36 2.30
N LEU A 25 -2.06 6.32 1.77
CA LEU A 25 -1.73 7.74 1.89
C LEU A 25 -1.74 8.20 3.35
N SER A 26 -2.70 7.74 4.15
CA SER A 26 -2.76 8.02 5.59
C SER A 26 -1.54 7.46 6.33
N THR A 27 -1.11 6.24 5.98
CA THR A 27 0.10 5.62 6.53
C THR A 27 1.34 6.46 6.21
N ILE A 28 1.50 6.89 4.95
CA ILE A 28 2.64 7.70 4.52
C ILE A 28 2.63 9.08 5.17
N LEU A 29 1.46 9.73 5.23
CA LEU A 29 1.32 11.03 5.87
C LEU A 29 1.68 10.95 7.36
N GLY A 30 1.20 9.93 8.08
CA GLY A 30 1.55 9.71 9.48
C GLY A 30 3.05 9.59 9.68
N LEU A 31 3.74 8.77 8.88
CA LEU A 31 5.21 8.64 8.96
C LEU A 31 5.95 9.94 8.59
N ALA A 32 5.42 10.69 7.63
CA ALA A 32 6.02 11.95 7.20
C ALA A 32 5.87 13.06 8.25
N LEU A 33 4.74 13.11 8.97
CA LEU A 33 4.50 14.05 10.07
C LEU A 33 5.47 13.81 11.24
N GLU A 34 5.85 12.55 11.48
CA GLU A 34 6.89 12.16 12.44
C GLU A 34 8.32 12.49 11.96
N GLY A 35 8.48 13.08 10.77
CA GLY A 35 9.78 13.43 10.20
C GLY A 35 10.65 12.23 9.81
N LEU A 36 10.10 11.02 9.76
CA LEU A 36 10.86 9.81 9.52
C LEU A 36 11.13 9.59 8.02
N PRO A 37 12.37 9.26 7.61
CA PRO A 37 12.59 8.75 6.27
C PRO A 37 11.92 7.39 6.10
N VAL A 38 11.51 7.05 4.89
CA VAL A 38 10.73 5.83 4.60
C VAL A 38 11.30 5.10 3.38
N THR A 39 11.32 3.77 3.45
CA THR A 39 11.48 2.94 2.24
C THR A 39 10.09 2.57 1.72
N LEU A 40 9.80 2.89 0.46
CA LEU A 40 8.55 2.52 -0.20
C LEU A 40 8.77 1.35 -1.14
N ILE A 41 7.85 0.40 -1.12
CA ILE A 41 7.78 -0.72 -2.05
C ILE A 41 6.38 -0.74 -2.66
N PHE A 42 6.28 -0.51 -3.95
CA PHE A 42 5.03 -0.64 -4.69
C PHE A 42 4.99 -2.01 -5.35
N LYS A 43 3.90 -2.76 -5.14
CA LYS A 43 3.64 -4.03 -5.79
C LYS A 43 2.53 -3.87 -6.83
N ARG A 44 2.82 -4.28 -8.06
CA ARG A 44 1.87 -4.32 -9.18
C ARG A 44 2.13 -5.61 -9.96
N GLU A 45 1.11 -6.44 -10.16
CA GLU A 45 1.10 -7.66 -11.00
C GLU A 45 2.47 -8.18 -11.48
N GLY A 46 3.22 -8.83 -10.59
CA GLY A 46 4.52 -9.46 -10.90
C GLY A 46 5.75 -8.55 -10.81
N GLU A 47 5.56 -7.23 -10.72
CA GLU A 47 6.61 -6.24 -10.58
C GLU A 47 6.63 -5.60 -9.19
N SER A 48 7.82 -5.13 -8.78
CA SER A 48 8.01 -4.40 -7.53
C SER A 48 8.95 -3.22 -7.74
N ILE A 49 8.47 -2.02 -7.46
CA ILE A 49 9.26 -0.79 -7.49
C ILE A 49 9.69 -0.46 -6.08
N VAL A 50 11.00 -0.33 -5.85
CA VAL A 50 11.58 -0.07 -4.53
C VAL A 50 12.25 1.30 -4.52
N MET A 51 11.87 2.15 -3.58
CA MET A 51 12.46 3.46 -3.34
C MET A 51 12.97 3.52 -1.90
N LYS A 52 14.28 3.56 -1.70
CA LYS A 52 14.91 3.46 -0.38
C LYS A 52 15.15 4.85 0.22
N ASN A 53 14.97 4.96 1.53
CA ASN A 53 15.37 6.13 2.33
C ASN A 53 14.86 7.48 1.79
N LEU A 54 13.59 7.52 1.37
CA LEU A 54 12.95 8.75 0.93
C LEU A 54 12.77 9.70 2.12
N ALA A 55 13.14 10.97 1.93
CA ALA A 55 12.80 12.02 2.88
C ALA A 55 11.26 12.19 2.97
N PRO A 56 10.71 12.63 4.12
CA PRO A 56 9.26 12.75 4.35
C PRO A 56 8.48 13.37 3.19
N ARG A 57 8.93 14.53 2.70
CA ARG A 57 8.30 15.25 1.59
C ARG A 57 8.31 14.44 0.28
N GLU A 58 9.42 13.76 -0.02
CA GLU A 58 9.51 12.94 -1.23
C GLU A 58 8.67 11.66 -1.10
N ALA A 59 8.59 11.06 0.09
CA ALA A 59 7.75 9.90 0.35
C ALA A 59 6.27 10.22 0.08
N VAL A 60 5.75 11.35 0.59
CA VAL A 60 4.38 11.81 0.33
C VAL A 60 4.14 12.05 -1.17
N LYS A 61 5.07 12.76 -1.83
CA LYS A 61 4.99 13.03 -3.26
C LYS A 61 4.95 11.75 -4.10
N ARG A 62 5.80 10.77 -3.80
CA ARG A 62 5.84 9.48 -4.52
C ARG A 62 4.59 8.66 -4.26
N ALA A 63 4.10 8.65 -3.02
CA ALA A 63 2.85 7.97 -2.67
C ALA A 63 1.65 8.55 -3.44
N LEU A 64 1.51 9.88 -3.47
CA LEU A 64 0.45 10.57 -4.22
C LEU A 64 0.54 10.31 -5.72
N THR A 65 1.74 10.46 -6.30
CA THR A 65 1.96 10.17 -7.72
C THR A 65 1.55 8.74 -8.06
N TYR A 66 1.99 7.76 -7.25
CA TYR A 66 1.67 6.36 -7.48
C TYR A 66 0.16 6.09 -7.45
N VAL A 67 -0.56 6.58 -6.45
CA VAL A 67 -2.03 6.41 -6.36
C VAL A 67 -2.74 7.01 -7.58
N LEU A 68 -2.36 8.23 -7.97
CA LEU A 68 -2.94 8.93 -9.12
C LEU A 68 -2.64 8.25 -10.46
N GLU A 69 -1.52 7.55 -10.59
CA GLU A 69 -1.16 6.79 -11.79
C GLU A 69 -1.78 5.40 -11.81
N THR A 70 -1.98 4.78 -10.65
CA THR A 70 -2.49 3.40 -10.52
C THR A 70 -3.97 3.27 -10.83
N TYR A 71 -4.78 4.26 -10.43
CA TYR A 71 -6.23 4.24 -10.62
C TYR A 71 -6.68 5.42 -11.49
N PRO A 72 -6.49 5.35 -12.82
CA PRO A 72 -6.91 6.41 -13.72
C PRO A 72 -8.43 6.57 -13.82
N SER A 73 -9.17 5.52 -13.47
CA SER A 73 -10.62 5.34 -13.61
C SER A 73 -11.29 4.98 -12.29
N LEU A 74 -10.82 5.52 -11.16
CA LEU A 74 -11.74 5.65 -10.02
C LEU A 74 -12.92 6.43 -10.59
N GLU A 75 -14.01 5.76 -10.96
CA GLU A 75 -15.21 6.41 -11.44
C GLU A 75 -15.73 7.17 -10.23
N TRP A 76 -15.45 8.47 -10.23
CA TRP A 76 -15.99 9.40 -9.26
C TRP A 76 -17.47 9.55 -9.62
N GLU A 77 -18.27 8.49 -9.50
CA GLU A 77 -19.68 8.45 -9.96
C GLU A 77 -20.56 9.51 -9.25
N VAL A 78 -20.05 10.17 -8.21
CA VAL A 78 -20.69 11.34 -7.57
C VAL A 78 -20.19 12.69 -8.14
N TYR A 79 -19.06 12.72 -8.85
CA TYR A 79 -18.47 13.89 -9.52
C TYR A 79 -18.45 13.77 -11.05
N GLU A 80 -19.33 12.95 -11.61
CA GLU A 80 -19.46 12.64 -13.04
C GLU A 80 -19.96 13.79 -13.94
N LEU A 81 -19.53 15.03 -13.66
CA LEU A 81 -19.71 16.15 -14.60
C LEU A 81 -18.43 16.90 -14.92
N VAL A 82 -17.33 16.71 -14.16
CA VAL A 82 -16.05 17.34 -14.49
C VAL A 82 -14.89 16.50 -13.93
N GLU A 83 -14.04 15.94 -14.81
CA GLU A 83 -12.70 15.50 -14.40
C GLU A 83 -12.02 16.65 -13.65
N PRO A 84 -11.54 16.46 -12.40
CA PRO A 84 -10.88 17.54 -11.71
C PRO A 84 -9.62 17.93 -12.49
N LYS A 85 -9.64 19.15 -13.08
CA LYS A 85 -8.53 19.77 -13.83
C LYS A 85 -7.19 19.76 -13.07
N SER A 86 -7.24 19.46 -11.76
CA SER A 86 -6.09 19.33 -10.87
C SER A 86 -5.27 18.06 -11.08
N ARG A 87 -5.81 16.90 -11.51
CA ARG A 87 -5.00 15.66 -11.63
C ARG A 87 -3.84 15.80 -12.61
N GLY A 88 -4.13 16.22 -13.84
CA GLY A 88 -3.09 16.44 -14.86
C GLY A 88 -2.08 17.51 -14.43
N ARG A 89 -2.55 18.55 -13.71
CA ARG A 89 -1.67 19.60 -13.13
C ARG A 89 -0.81 19.08 -11.99
N LEU A 90 -1.34 18.23 -11.12
CA LEU A 90 -0.64 17.61 -9.99
C LEU A 90 0.43 16.63 -10.50
N LEU A 91 0.09 15.75 -11.44
CA LEU A 91 1.06 14.85 -12.06
C LEU A 91 2.17 15.62 -12.79
N LYS A 92 1.82 16.69 -13.52
CA LYS A 92 2.81 17.57 -14.17
C LYS A 92 3.71 18.26 -13.16
N LEU A 93 3.16 18.77 -12.06
CA LEU A 93 3.92 19.36 -10.95
C LEU A 93 4.87 18.33 -10.33
N PHE A 94 4.40 17.10 -10.07
CA PHE A 94 5.25 16.06 -9.49
C PHE A 94 6.37 15.62 -10.42
N ARG A 95 6.09 15.45 -11.73
CA ARG A 95 7.12 15.14 -12.74
C ARG A 95 8.19 16.22 -12.84
N GLN A 96 7.82 17.50 -12.72
CA GLN A 96 8.79 18.60 -12.68
C GLN A 96 9.71 18.51 -11.45
N LEU A 97 9.17 18.03 -10.32
CA LEU A 97 9.92 17.82 -9.08
C LEU A 97 10.73 16.51 -9.07
N GLU A 98 10.54 15.59 -10.03
CA GLU A 98 11.23 14.28 -10.09
C GLU A 98 12.60 14.30 -10.76
N LYS A 99 13.01 15.42 -11.39
CA LYS A 99 14.30 15.56 -12.09
C LYS A 99 15.57 15.37 -11.24
N GLY A 100 15.47 14.94 -9.98
CA GLY A 100 16.61 14.70 -9.08
C GLY A 100 16.62 13.36 -8.33
N ALA A 101 15.67 12.44 -8.57
CA ALA A 101 15.55 11.21 -7.79
C ALA A 101 15.90 9.96 -8.60
N SER A 102 17.03 9.32 -8.26
CA SER A 102 17.53 8.11 -8.91
C SER A 102 16.69 6.89 -8.55
N THR A 103 15.96 6.35 -9.53
CA THR A 103 15.32 5.03 -9.46
C THR A 103 16.40 3.96 -9.58
N ARG A 104 16.61 3.15 -8.55
CA ARG A 104 17.48 1.97 -8.62
C ARG A 104 16.64 0.72 -8.48
N GLN A 105 16.69 -0.17 -9.47
CA GLN A 105 16.34 -1.57 -9.28
C GLN A 105 17.33 -2.18 -8.28
N ALA A 106 16.84 -2.85 -7.24
CA ALA A 106 17.72 -3.46 -6.25
C ALA A 106 17.30 -4.89 -5.93
N SER A 107 18.17 -5.82 -6.30
CA SER A 107 18.41 -7.05 -5.57
C SER A 107 18.89 -6.72 -4.15
N HIS A 108 18.34 -7.43 -3.16
CA HIS A 108 18.67 -7.41 -1.73
C HIS A 108 18.01 -6.32 -0.84
N MET A 109 17.06 -6.79 -0.01
CA MET A 109 16.33 -6.07 1.03
C MET A 109 17.14 -5.96 2.35
N GLY A 110 17.78 -4.81 2.58
CA GLY A 110 18.25 -4.39 3.91
C GLY A 110 17.18 -3.58 4.63
N MET A 111 16.27 -4.23 5.37
CA MET A 111 15.26 -3.59 6.20
C MET A 111 15.73 -3.65 7.65
N LYS A 112 15.99 -2.50 8.29
CA LYS A 112 16.39 -2.37 9.70
C LYS A 112 15.31 -1.71 10.58
N GLY A 113 14.11 -1.48 10.05
CA GLY A 113 12.98 -0.83 10.72
C GLY A 113 11.69 -1.65 10.66
N PRO A 114 10.60 -1.18 11.28
CA PRO A 114 9.31 -1.85 11.20
C PRO A 114 8.85 -1.96 9.74
N VAL A 115 8.17 -3.07 9.44
CA VAL A 115 7.58 -3.32 8.12
C VAL A 115 6.09 -3.07 8.21
N ILE A 116 5.55 -2.26 7.30
CA ILE A 116 4.13 -1.94 7.23
C ILE A 116 3.64 -2.39 5.85
N TYR A 117 2.75 -3.37 5.81
CA TYR A 117 2.07 -3.78 4.59
C TYR A 117 0.72 -3.08 4.53
N VAL A 118 0.41 -2.43 3.40
CA VAL A 118 -0.89 -1.86 3.09
C VAL A 118 -1.43 -2.56 1.85
N GLY A 119 -2.58 -3.22 1.96
CA GLY A 119 -3.14 -4.01 0.88
C GLY A 119 -4.12 -5.06 1.38
N LEU A 120 -4.53 -5.97 0.49
CA LEU A 120 -5.28 -7.17 0.85
C LEU A 120 -4.32 -8.33 1.16
N PRO A 121 -4.27 -8.84 2.40
CA PRO A 121 -3.43 -9.98 2.75
C PRO A 121 -3.79 -11.24 2.00
N THR A 122 -5.08 -11.41 1.68
CA THR A 122 -5.62 -12.58 0.98
C THR A 122 -4.93 -12.86 -0.36
N TYR A 123 -4.50 -11.80 -1.07
CA TYR A 123 -3.81 -11.94 -2.36
C TYR A 123 -2.31 -12.21 -2.24
N GLU A 124 -1.72 -12.09 -1.06
CA GLU A 124 -0.27 -12.12 -0.84
C GLU A 124 0.13 -12.90 0.42
N ALA A 125 -0.71 -13.83 0.88
CA ALA A 125 -0.56 -14.51 2.17
C ALA A 125 0.81 -15.18 2.33
N SER A 126 1.27 -15.93 1.32
CA SER A 126 2.57 -16.61 1.34
C SER A 126 3.74 -15.61 1.41
N THR A 127 3.66 -14.50 0.68
CA THR A 127 4.66 -13.44 0.74
C THR A 127 4.69 -12.77 2.10
N LEU A 128 3.53 -12.53 2.71
CA LEU A 128 3.43 -11.91 4.04
C LEU A 128 4.01 -12.79 5.14
N VAL A 129 3.82 -14.11 5.08
CA VAL A 129 4.48 -15.06 5.99
C VAL A 129 6.00 -14.95 5.85
N ARG A 130 6.53 -14.93 4.62
CA ARG A 130 7.98 -14.76 4.39
C ARG A 130 8.51 -13.41 4.90
N ILE A 131 7.73 -12.34 4.76
CA ILE A 131 8.08 -11.01 5.26
C ILE A 131 8.09 -11.01 6.79
N LEU A 132 7.10 -11.65 7.40
CA LEU A 132 6.97 -11.77 8.85
C LEU A 132 8.16 -12.53 9.45
N ASP A 133 8.56 -13.67 8.88
CA ASP A 133 9.73 -14.43 9.34
C ASP A 133 11.03 -13.60 9.23
N LYS A 134 11.18 -12.86 8.13
CA LYS A 134 12.30 -11.92 7.96
C LYS A 134 12.25 -10.77 8.95
N ALA A 135 11.06 -10.28 9.31
CA ALA A 135 10.91 -9.21 10.29
C ALA A 135 11.29 -9.73 11.69
N ARG A 136 10.81 -10.92 12.06
CA ARG A 136 11.11 -11.60 13.33
C ARG A 136 12.59 -11.89 13.52
N THR A 137 13.25 -12.49 12.53
CA THR A 137 14.70 -12.77 12.58
C THR A 137 15.56 -11.51 12.74
N ARG A 138 15.02 -10.33 12.44
CA ARG A 138 15.68 -9.03 12.59
C ARG A 138 15.24 -8.25 13.82
N GLY A 139 14.42 -8.84 14.70
CA GLY A 139 13.88 -8.16 15.88
C GLY A 139 12.91 -7.02 15.56
N THR A 140 12.30 -7.04 14.38
CA THR A 140 11.34 -6.03 13.92
C THR A 140 9.92 -6.61 13.85
N ARG A 141 8.92 -5.75 13.67
CA ARG A 141 7.50 -6.12 13.61
C ARG A 141 6.93 -5.91 12.22
N LEU A 142 5.99 -6.78 11.83
CA LEU A 142 5.12 -6.60 10.67
C LEU A 142 3.77 -6.02 11.11
N TYR A 143 3.44 -4.85 10.59
CA TYR A 143 2.12 -4.25 10.68
C TYR A 143 1.38 -4.52 9.37
N VAL A 144 0.13 -4.96 9.46
CA VAL A 144 -0.76 -5.21 8.32
C VAL A 144 -1.91 -4.22 8.41
N VAL A 145 -1.94 -3.26 7.49
CA VAL A 145 -3.00 -2.27 7.32
C VAL A 145 -3.91 -2.73 6.18
N THR A 146 -5.18 -2.99 6.48
CA THR A 146 -6.09 -3.59 5.51
C THR A 146 -7.55 -3.13 5.72
N PRO A 147 -8.36 -3.06 4.66
CA PRO A 147 -9.79 -2.75 4.75
C PRO A 147 -10.56 -3.71 5.66
N LYS A 148 -11.60 -3.22 6.35
CA LYS A 148 -12.47 -4.05 7.19
C LYS A 148 -13.41 -4.95 6.38
N LYS A 149 -13.76 -4.55 5.16
CA LYS A 149 -14.78 -5.21 4.33
C LYS A 149 -14.30 -5.37 2.89
N PRO A 150 -13.33 -6.26 2.61
CA PRO A 150 -12.77 -6.44 1.27
C PRO A 150 -13.73 -6.95 0.21
N TRP A 151 -14.92 -7.44 0.58
CA TRP A 151 -15.95 -7.94 -0.33
C TRP A 151 -16.93 -6.86 -0.84
N ARG A 152 -16.72 -5.58 -0.50
CA ARG A 152 -17.69 -4.51 -0.82
C ARG A 152 -17.95 -4.28 -2.31
N ASP A 153 -16.97 -4.54 -3.17
CA ASP A 153 -17.12 -4.40 -4.62
C ASP A 153 -17.73 -5.64 -5.29
N LEU A 154 -17.85 -6.75 -4.55
CA LEU A 154 -18.35 -8.00 -5.13
C LEU A 154 -19.88 -7.97 -5.19
N LYS A 155 -20.41 -8.21 -6.39
CA LYS A 155 -21.86 -8.25 -6.66
C LYS A 155 -22.46 -9.61 -6.37
N ASP A 156 -21.67 -10.67 -6.47
CA ASP A 156 -22.09 -12.04 -6.16
C ASP A 156 -21.88 -12.37 -4.68
N LEU A 157 -22.93 -12.93 -4.06
CA LEU A 157 -22.94 -13.25 -2.63
C LEU A 157 -21.96 -14.38 -2.29
N GLU A 158 -21.83 -15.38 -3.15
CA GLU A 158 -20.94 -16.52 -2.94
C GLU A 158 -19.49 -16.06 -3.03
N GLU A 159 -19.13 -15.29 -4.06
CA GLU A 159 -17.81 -14.67 -4.20
C GLU A 159 -17.49 -13.77 -3.00
N ALA A 160 -18.44 -12.95 -2.55
CA ALA A 160 -18.30 -12.09 -1.38
C ALA A 160 -18.00 -12.91 -0.12
N TYR A 161 -18.74 -14.01 0.07
CA TYR A 161 -18.56 -14.90 1.22
C TYR A 161 -17.21 -15.64 1.18
N VAL A 162 -16.80 -16.13 0.01
CA VAL A 162 -15.50 -16.79 -0.17
C VAL A 162 -14.36 -15.81 0.15
N LEU A 163 -14.43 -14.57 -0.33
CA LEU A 163 -13.42 -13.56 -0.04
C LEU A 163 -13.38 -13.20 1.46
N TYR A 164 -14.54 -13.05 2.10
CA TYR A 164 -14.65 -12.84 3.54
C TYR A 164 -13.95 -13.96 4.32
N MET A 165 -14.32 -15.21 4.07
CA MET A 165 -13.76 -16.37 4.76
C MET A 165 -12.24 -16.49 4.57
N SER A 166 -11.77 -16.28 3.34
CA SER A 166 -10.35 -16.32 3.01
C SER A 166 -9.57 -15.18 3.70
N HIS A 167 -10.17 -13.98 3.75
CA HIS A 167 -9.60 -12.82 4.44
C HIS A 167 -9.47 -13.09 5.95
N GLU A 168 -10.55 -13.50 6.61
CA GLU A 168 -10.55 -13.81 8.04
C GLU A 168 -9.55 -14.91 8.39
N LYS A 169 -9.50 -15.98 7.59
CA LYS A 169 -8.52 -17.06 7.79
C LYS A 169 -7.08 -16.54 7.67
N THR A 170 -6.82 -15.67 6.69
CA THR A 170 -5.49 -15.08 6.47
C THR A 170 -5.09 -14.15 7.62
N LEU A 171 -5.99 -13.27 8.06
CA LEU A 171 -5.76 -12.37 9.19
C LEU A 171 -5.46 -13.16 10.47
N ASN A 172 -6.30 -14.16 10.78
CA ASN A 172 -6.10 -15.00 11.95
C ASN A 172 -4.76 -15.75 11.92
N ALA A 173 -4.35 -16.26 10.77
CA ALA A 173 -3.05 -16.91 10.61
C ALA A 173 -1.89 -15.93 10.84
N LEU A 174 -1.94 -14.73 10.25
CA LEU A 174 -0.92 -13.69 10.44
C LEU A 174 -0.85 -13.21 11.89
N LEU A 175 -2.00 -13.04 12.56
CA LEU A 175 -2.07 -12.61 13.95
C LEU A 175 -1.50 -13.66 14.91
N LYS A 176 -1.88 -14.94 14.74
CA LYS A 176 -1.28 -16.07 15.48
C LYS A 176 0.23 -16.16 15.25
N SER A 177 0.67 -15.76 14.06
CA SER A 177 2.07 -15.67 13.69
C SER A 177 2.72 -14.33 14.10
N GLY A 178 2.10 -13.53 14.97
CA GLY A 178 2.70 -12.35 15.59
C GLY A 178 2.76 -11.10 14.71
N ALA A 179 2.02 -11.04 13.60
CA ALA A 179 1.77 -9.77 12.92
C ALA A 179 0.80 -8.91 13.73
N ILE A 180 0.91 -7.58 13.60
CA ILE A 180 -0.03 -6.62 14.18
C ILE A 180 -0.99 -6.18 13.08
N ILE A 181 -2.29 -6.40 13.28
CA ILE A 181 -3.31 -6.02 12.30
C ILE A 181 -3.92 -4.68 12.70
N LYS A 182 -4.05 -3.79 11.72
CA LYS A 182 -4.72 -2.50 11.82
C LYS A 182 -5.75 -2.40 10.71
N SER A 183 -7.02 -2.42 11.08
CA SER A 183 -8.11 -2.15 10.17
C SER A 183 -8.74 -0.82 10.58
N LEU A 184 -8.76 0.13 9.65
CA LEU A 184 -9.42 1.43 9.83
C LEU A 184 -10.83 1.36 9.24
#